data_AF-A0A7Y7B9Q8-F1
#
_entry.id   AF-A0A7Y7B9Q8-F1
#
_cell.length_a   1.000
_cell.length_b   1.000
_cell.length_c   1.000
_cell.angle_alpha   90.00
_cell.angle_beta   90.00
_cell.angle_gamma   90.00
#
_symmetry.space_group_name_H-M   'P 1'
#
loop_
_entity.id
_entity.type
_entity.pdbx_description
1 polymer ?
#
loop_
_entity_poly.entity_id
_entity_poly.type
_entity_poly.pdbx_seq_one_letter_code
_entity_poly.pdbx_strand_id
1 'polypeptide(L)'
;MPSCLAATAVARRATTRSWHIPPGGGVGTGPSAAEMRTLTLNKVTVAVLADSAVTRCRSASGALGFFPEHGLIDYQALTTAFLSAGGDNRLIMLDAAWAMASCPDCVPPDDKTAPGSWPRLFRTRERLLHTELTSALHTDDQGGTVRFATWNAQTELAQRLAEAHATRTTAEALRDAWRAPEVPATARALLRDLYRLHCLERTAPHAGWYLAHGLLLPQQVLALPERINEICRRLVPRAEALTELLEIPDELLRSEHRCRTRHRPNGMG
;
A
#
# COMPACT_ATOMS: atom_id res chain seq x y z
N MET A 1 -8.77 -7.61 4.00
CA MET A 1 -8.35 -8.46 2.86
C MET A 1 -7.59 -7.71 1.77
N PRO A 2 -8.10 -6.66 1.08
CA PRO A 2 -7.32 -5.97 0.05
C PRO A 2 -6.02 -5.36 0.61
N SER A 3 -6.07 -4.78 1.82
CA SER A 3 -4.87 -4.27 2.51
C SER A 3 -3.88 -5.38 2.90
N CYS A 4 -4.36 -6.57 3.31
CA CYS A 4 -3.50 -7.71 3.64
C CYS A 4 -2.70 -8.17 2.41
N LEU A 5 -3.39 -8.43 1.29
CA LEU A 5 -2.72 -8.86 0.06
C LEU A 5 -1.79 -7.76 -0.47
N ALA A 6 -2.21 -6.50 -0.42
CA ALA A 6 -1.36 -5.37 -0.79
C ALA A 6 -0.09 -5.30 0.08
N ALA A 7 -0.23 -5.46 1.40
CA ALA A 7 0.91 -5.52 2.30
C ALA A 7 1.83 -6.69 1.95
N THR A 8 1.30 -7.89 1.73
CA THR A 8 2.10 -9.08 1.35
C THR A 8 2.79 -8.89 0.00
N ALA A 9 2.12 -8.36 -1.01
CA ALA A 9 2.69 -8.13 -2.33
C ALA A 9 3.83 -7.10 -2.29
N VAL A 10 3.62 -5.98 -1.59
CA VAL A 10 4.64 -4.95 -1.40
C VAL A 10 5.79 -5.49 -0.56
N ALA A 11 5.50 -6.21 0.53
CA ALA A 11 6.51 -6.82 1.39
C ALA A 11 7.37 -7.81 0.61
N ARG A 12 6.79 -8.79 -0.10
CA ARG A 12 7.54 -9.77 -0.93
C ARG A 12 8.46 -9.07 -1.94
N ARG A 13 7.94 -8.06 -2.65
CA ARG A 13 8.73 -7.28 -3.61
C ARG A 13 9.87 -6.51 -2.95
N ALA A 14 9.65 -5.99 -1.73
CA ALA A 14 10.66 -5.29 -0.96
C ALA A 14 11.71 -6.25 -0.39
N THR A 15 11.31 -7.39 0.18
CA THR A 15 12.25 -8.39 0.73
C THR A 15 13.13 -9.01 -0.34
N THR A 16 12.60 -9.31 -1.53
CA THR A 16 13.45 -9.77 -2.64
C THR A 16 14.56 -8.76 -2.95
N ARG A 17 14.32 -7.45 -2.79
CA ARG A 17 15.37 -6.43 -3.01
C ARG A 17 16.31 -6.27 -1.82
N SER A 18 15.78 -6.28 -0.59
CA SER A 18 16.58 -6.00 0.61
C SER A 18 17.44 -7.17 1.08
N TRP A 19 17.03 -8.42 0.84
CA TRP A 19 17.81 -9.61 1.23
C TRP A 19 19.08 -9.81 0.40
N HIS A 20 19.19 -9.15 -0.75
CA HIS A 20 20.39 -9.17 -1.58
C HIS A 20 21.34 -8.00 -1.29
N ILE A 21 21.00 -7.12 -0.35
CA ILE A 21 21.92 -6.08 0.13
C ILE A 21 22.86 -6.76 1.13
N PRO A 22 24.18 -6.86 0.85
CA PRO A 22 25.11 -7.44 1.80
C PRO A 22 25.01 -6.69 3.13
N PRO A 23 25.01 -7.37 4.29
CA PRO A 23 25.11 -6.69 5.57
C PRO A 23 26.37 -5.83 5.52
N GLY A 24 26.17 -4.51 5.54
CA GLY A 24 27.27 -3.57 5.44
C GLY A 24 28.17 -3.74 6.65
N GLY A 25 29.28 -4.45 6.50
CA GLY A 25 30.37 -4.46 7.50
C GLY A 25 31.10 -3.12 7.59
N GLY A 26 30.44 -2.01 7.26
CA GLY A 26 31.02 -0.68 7.08
C GLY A 26 31.83 -0.48 5.80
N VAL A 27 31.92 -1.49 4.91
CA VAL A 27 32.74 -1.44 3.68
C VAL A 27 31.88 -1.80 2.46
N GLY A 28 31.60 -0.81 1.62
CA GLY A 28 30.76 -0.91 0.42
C GLY A 28 30.00 0.39 0.17
N THR A 29 29.61 0.68 -1.08
CA THR A 29 28.92 1.94 -1.44
C THR A 29 27.49 2.05 -0.91
N GLY A 30 26.95 0.97 -0.32
CA GLY A 30 25.56 0.91 0.13
C GLY A 30 24.56 1.04 -1.02
N PRO A 31 23.26 0.98 -0.72
CA PRO A 31 22.21 1.30 -1.68
C PRO A 31 22.26 2.79 -2.08
N SER A 32 21.93 3.09 -3.34
CA SER A 32 21.77 4.46 -3.81
C SER A 32 20.64 5.19 -3.07
N ALA A 33 20.64 6.53 -3.10
CA ALA A 33 19.58 7.33 -2.49
C ALA A 33 18.17 6.96 -3.00
N ALA A 34 18.04 6.65 -4.29
CA ALA A 34 16.78 6.22 -4.89
C ALA A 34 16.33 4.83 -4.40
N GLU A 35 17.26 3.90 -4.22
CA GLU A 35 16.99 2.58 -3.64
C GLU A 35 16.59 2.69 -2.17
N MET A 36 17.31 3.50 -1.39
CA MET A 36 16.98 3.77 0.01
C MET A 36 15.59 4.36 0.15
N ARG A 37 15.25 5.40 -0.63
CA ARG A 37 13.90 5.98 -0.64
C ARG A 37 12.82 4.94 -0.96
N THR A 38 13.10 4.04 -1.90
CA THR A 38 12.15 2.97 -2.26
C THR A 38 11.96 2.00 -1.09
N LEU A 39 13.04 1.60 -0.42
CA LEU A 39 12.99 0.68 0.72
C LEU A 39 12.28 1.29 1.92
N THR A 40 12.57 2.55 2.26
CA THR A 40 11.94 3.24 3.40
C THR A 40 10.45 3.49 3.13
N LEU A 41 10.06 3.91 1.92
CA LEU A 41 8.65 4.03 1.55
C LEU A 41 7.91 2.69 1.53
N ASN A 42 8.57 1.60 1.11
CA ASN A 42 7.97 0.26 1.21
C ASN A 42 7.72 -0.13 2.66
N LYS A 43 8.65 0.17 3.57
CA LYS A 43 8.44 -0.03 5.02
C LYS A 43 7.21 0.72 5.50
N VAL A 44 7.08 2.01 5.18
CA VAL A 44 5.90 2.82 5.55
C VAL A 44 4.62 2.21 4.99
N THR A 45 4.65 1.86 3.71
CA THR A 45 3.49 1.29 2.99
C THR A 45 3.03 -0.03 3.62
N VAL A 46 3.95 -0.95 3.91
CA VAL A 46 3.64 -2.23 4.56
C VAL A 46 3.09 -2.00 5.96
N ALA A 47 3.69 -1.12 6.76
CA ALA A 47 3.21 -0.81 8.10
C ALA A 47 1.77 -0.27 8.10
N VAL A 48 1.47 0.71 7.24
CA VAL A 48 0.13 1.31 7.12
C VAL A 48 -0.90 0.30 6.61
N LEU A 49 -0.55 -0.53 5.62
CA LEU A 49 -1.46 -1.55 5.09
C LEU A 49 -1.73 -2.67 6.11
N ALA A 50 -0.70 -3.09 6.85
CA ALA A 50 -0.83 -4.07 7.92
C ALA A 50 -1.70 -3.53 9.07
N ASP A 51 -1.46 -2.30 9.51
CA ASP A 51 -2.27 -1.66 10.55
C ASP A 51 -3.74 -1.55 10.14
N SER A 52 -4.01 -1.11 8.90
CA SER A 52 -5.36 -1.04 8.36
C SER A 52 -6.04 -2.42 8.29
N ALA A 53 -5.28 -3.45 7.91
CA ALA A 53 -5.77 -4.82 7.89
C ALA A 53 -6.16 -5.31 9.30
N VAL A 54 -5.25 -5.19 10.27
CA VAL A 54 -5.47 -5.64 11.64
C VAL A 54 -6.63 -4.87 12.28
N THR A 55 -6.67 -3.55 12.13
CA THR A 55 -7.74 -2.70 12.66
C THR A 55 -9.11 -3.10 12.11
N ARG A 56 -9.21 -3.38 10.81
CA ARG A 56 -10.46 -3.84 10.19
C ARG A 56 -10.85 -5.24 10.67
N CYS A 57 -9.89 -6.17 10.77
CA CYS A 57 -10.15 -7.51 11.30
C CYS A 57 -10.64 -7.45 12.74
N ARG A 58 -9.96 -6.71 13.62
CA ARG A 58 -10.37 -6.52 15.02
C ARG A 58 -11.77 -5.91 15.12
N SER A 59 -12.04 -4.86 14.36
CA SER A 59 -13.34 -4.18 14.38
C SER A 59 -14.47 -5.10 13.88
N ALA A 60 -14.21 -5.92 12.86
CA ALA A 60 -15.17 -6.88 12.33
C ALA A 60 -15.48 -8.04 13.29
N SER A 61 -14.53 -8.38 14.18
CA SER A 61 -14.72 -9.40 15.23
C SER A 61 -15.50 -8.90 16.45
N GLY A 62 -15.85 -7.62 16.52
CA GLY A 62 -16.53 -7.04 17.68
C GLY A 62 -15.73 -7.19 18.98
N ALA A 63 -16.41 -7.51 20.08
CA ALA A 63 -15.76 -7.71 21.38
C ALA A 63 -14.75 -8.86 21.37
N LEU A 64 -14.96 -9.90 20.54
CA LEU A 64 -14.05 -11.03 20.43
C LEU A 64 -12.64 -10.61 19.96
N GLY A 65 -12.53 -9.51 19.21
CA GLY A 65 -11.23 -9.02 18.75
C GLY A 65 -10.28 -8.56 19.86
N PHE A 66 -10.75 -8.43 21.11
CA PHE A 66 -9.93 -8.06 22.26
C PHE A 66 -9.45 -9.25 23.09
N PHE A 67 -9.94 -10.44 22.81
CA PHE A 67 -9.54 -11.65 23.51
C PHE A 67 -8.16 -12.13 23.00
N PRO A 68 -7.17 -12.35 23.89
CA PRO A 68 -5.82 -12.77 23.51
C PRO A 68 -5.77 -14.01 22.63
N GLU A 69 -6.75 -14.91 22.76
CA GLU A 69 -6.90 -16.15 22.00
C GLU A 69 -6.97 -15.93 20.48
N HIS A 70 -7.40 -14.73 20.05
CA HIS A 70 -7.47 -14.35 18.65
C HIS A 70 -6.21 -13.61 18.14
N GLY A 71 -5.28 -13.22 19.02
CA GLY A 71 -4.01 -12.55 18.69
C GLY A 71 -4.12 -11.18 18.01
N LEU A 72 -5.32 -10.68 17.70
CA LEU A 72 -5.52 -9.43 16.95
C LEU A 72 -4.99 -8.21 17.70
N ILE A 73 -5.06 -8.21 19.04
CA ILE A 73 -4.55 -7.12 19.87
C ILE A 73 -3.01 -7.08 19.83
N ASP A 74 -2.35 -8.24 19.82
CA ASP A 74 -0.89 -8.33 19.75
C ASP A 74 -0.38 -7.88 18.38
N TYR A 75 -1.08 -8.28 17.30
CA TYR A 75 -0.78 -7.77 15.96
C TYR A 75 -0.99 -6.27 15.87
N GLN A 76 -2.00 -5.70 16.55
CA GLN A 76 -2.23 -4.25 16.55
C GLN A 76 -1.13 -3.52 17.31
N ALA A 77 -0.68 -4.05 18.44
CA ALA A 77 0.46 -3.51 19.18
C ALA A 77 1.72 -3.53 18.30
N LEU A 78 1.96 -4.63 17.57
CA LEU A 78 3.07 -4.76 16.65
C LEU A 78 3.00 -3.73 15.51
N THR A 79 1.87 -3.60 14.82
CA THR A 79 1.74 -2.62 13.71
C THR A 79 1.90 -1.19 14.19
N THR A 80 1.41 -0.88 15.40
CA THR A 80 1.58 0.42 16.04
C THR A 80 3.06 0.71 16.32
N ALA A 81 3.82 -0.26 16.83
CA ALA A 81 5.25 -0.08 17.08
C ALA A 81 6.03 0.26 15.79
N PHE A 82 5.62 -0.31 14.65
CA PHE A 82 6.23 -0.04 13.34
C PHE A 82 5.90 1.33 12.76
N LEU A 83 5.04 2.14 13.39
CA LEU A 83 4.88 3.55 13.03
C LEU A 83 6.18 4.34 13.28
N SER A 84 6.94 3.98 14.32
CA SER A 84 8.19 4.66 14.69
C SER A 84 9.45 3.79 14.57
N ALA A 85 9.32 2.46 14.69
CA ALA A 85 10.46 1.55 14.56
C ALA A 85 11.03 1.55 13.12
N GLY A 86 12.36 1.49 12.97
CA GLY A 86 13.01 1.56 11.65
C GLY A 86 12.87 2.92 10.95
N GLY A 87 12.64 3.98 11.73
CA GLY A 87 12.39 5.35 11.27
C GLY A 87 10.92 5.71 11.33
N ASP A 88 10.61 6.92 11.82
CA ASP A 88 9.25 7.42 11.91
C ASP A 88 8.60 7.55 10.52
N ASN A 89 7.40 6.99 10.37
CA ASN A 89 6.72 6.94 9.09
C ASN A 89 6.48 8.33 8.48
N ARG A 90 6.15 9.33 9.31
CA ARG A 90 5.92 10.69 8.83
C ARG A 90 7.22 11.32 8.37
N LEU A 91 8.30 11.18 9.16
CA LEU A 91 9.60 11.70 8.77
C LEU A 91 10.13 11.03 7.49
N ILE A 92 9.93 9.72 7.33
CA ILE A 92 10.28 9.00 6.09
C ILE A 92 9.51 9.56 4.89
N MET A 93 8.19 9.79 5.03
CA MET A 93 7.38 10.36 3.95
C MET A 93 7.85 11.76 3.56
N LEU A 94 8.18 12.60 4.55
CA LEU A 94 8.69 13.95 4.32
C LEU A 94 10.05 13.95 3.62
N ASP A 95 10.98 13.11 4.07
CA ASP A 95 12.30 12.94 3.43
C ASP A 95 12.16 12.44 1.98
N ALA A 96 11.28 11.46 1.76
CA ALA A 96 11.03 10.95 0.43
C ALA A 96 10.43 12.02 -0.50
N ALA A 97 9.48 12.82 -0.01
CA ALA A 97 8.87 13.91 -0.76
C ALA A 97 9.88 15.00 -1.11
N TRP A 98 10.73 15.38 -0.16
CA TRP A 98 11.85 16.29 -0.40
C TRP A 98 12.78 15.75 -1.49
N ALA A 99 13.22 14.50 -1.36
CA ALA A 99 14.10 13.87 -2.34
C ALA A 99 13.47 13.75 -3.73
N MET A 100 12.14 13.64 -3.84
CA MET A 100 11.44 13.66 -5.13
C MET A 100 11.31 15.07 -5.72
N ALA A 101 11.05 16.08 -4.89
CA ALA A 101 10.85 17.47 -5.34
C ALA A 101 12.17 18.19 -5.66
N SER A 102 13.23 17.89 -4.93
CA SER A 102 14.55 18.51 -5.04
C SER A 102 15.50 17.79 -6.00
N CYS A 103 15.08 16.68 -6.62
CA CYS A 103 15.90 15.94 -7.58
C CYS A 103 15.57 16.40 -9.01
N PRO A 104 16.50 17.07 -9.70
CA PRO A 104 16.28 17.54 -11.07
C PRO A 104 16.05 16.40 -12.07
N ASP A 105 16.66 15.23 -11.80
CA ASP A 105 16.57 14.03 -12.64
C ASP A 105 15.40 13.11 -12.29
N CYS A 106 14.62 13.43 -11.25
CA CYS A 106 13.43 12.64 -10.92
C CYS A 106 12.35 12.89 -11.98
N VAL A 107 12.31 12.03 -13.00
CA VAL A 107 11.29 12.08 -14.04
C VAL A 107 9.95 11.59 -13.47
N PRO A 108 8.91 12.46 -13.43
CA PRO A 108 7.58 12.04 -13.02
C PRO A 108 7.05 10.89 -13.91
N PRO A 109 6.19 9.99 -13.38
CA PRO A 109 5.78 8.79 -14.11
C PRO A 109 4.95 9.11 -15.37
N ASP A 110 5.25 8.43 -16.49
CA ASP A 110 4.65 8.75 -17.79
C ASP A 110 3.13 8.51 -17.89
N ASP A 111 2.49 9.20 -18.84
CA ASP A 111 1.04 9.09 -19.11
C ASP A 111 0.70 8.09 -20.23
N LYS A 112 1.65 7.22 -20.61
CA LYS A 112 1.53 6.31 -21.79
C LYS A 112 0.52 5.18 -21.59
N THR A 113 -0.11 5.09 -20.42
CA THR A 113 -1.09 4.03 -20.12
C THR A 113 -2.45 4.38 -20.73
N ALA A 114 -3.24 3.35 -21.07
CA ALA A 114 -4.58 3.53 -21.64
C ALA A 114 -5.44 4.52 -20.80
N PRO A 115 -6.17 5.44 -21.45
CA PRO A 115 -7.14 6.32 -20.79
C PRO A 115 -8.10 5.54 -19.90
N GLY A 116 -8.46 6.10 -18.74
CA GLY A 116 -9.41 5.46 -17.80
C GLY A 116 -8.86 4.28 -16.99
N SER A 117 -7.57 3.96 -17.09
CA SER A 117 -6.94 2.91 -16.28
C SER A 117 -6.50 3.43 -14.91
N TRP A 118 -6.57 2.59 -13.87
CA TRP A 118 -6.12 2.93 -12.51
C TRP A 118 -4.65 3.38 -12.43
N PRO A 119 -3.68 2.73 -13.13
CA PRO A 119 -2.29 3.19 -13.10
C PRO A 119 -2.16 4.62 -13.63
N ARG A 120 -2.89 4.96 -14.70
CA ARG A 120 -2.92 6.32 -15.22
C ARG A 120 -3.43 7.30 -14.17
N LEU A 121 -4.58 7.01 -13.56
CA LEU A 121 -5.18 7.86 -12.53
C LEU A 121 -4.23 8.17 -11.37
N PHE A 122 -3.51 7.17 -10.87
CA PHE A 122 -2.54 7.35 -9.78
C PHE A 122 -1.26 8.05 -10.21
N ARG A 123 -0.75 7.77 -11.41
CA ARG A 123 0.39 8.50 -12.00
C ARG A 123 0.08 9.97 -12.17
N THR A 124 -1.09 10.32 -12.72
CA THR A 124 -1.49 11.72 -12.89
C THR A 124 -1.59 12.44 -11.56
N ARG A 125 -2.13 11.79 -10.51
CA ARG A 125 -2.19 12.39 -9.17
C ARG A 125 -0.81 12.68 -8.58
N GLU A 126 0.10 11.71 -8.60
CA GLU A 126 1.46 11.92 -8.13
C GLU A 126 2.16 13.04 -8.89
N ARG A 127 2.00 13.08 -10.22
CA ARG A 127 2.59 14.13 -11.07
C ARG A 127 2.12 15.53 -10.72
N LEU A 128 0.80 15.70 -10.55
CA LEU A 128 0.24 17.01 -10.25
C LEU A 128 0.68 17.49 -8.86
N LEU A 129 0.69 16.61 -7.86
CA LEU A 129 1.20 16.94 -6.52
C LEU A 129 2.70 17.22 -6.52
N HIS A 130 3.47 16.49 -7.33
CA HIS A 130 4.91 16.73 -7.50
C HIS A 130 5.15 18.10 -8.12
N THR A 131 4.43 18.44 -9.18
CA THR A 131 4.54 19.74 -9.84
C THR A 131 4.15 20.88 -8.88
N GLU A 132 3.04 20.72 -8.15
CA GLU A 132 2.57 21.68 -7.15
C GLU A 132 3.64 21.91 -6.06
N LEU A 133 4.22 20.84 -5.52
CA LEU A 133 5.24 20.92 -4.48
C LEU A 133 6.52 21.57 -5.02
N THR A 134 7.02 21.12 -6.17
CA THR A 134 8.22 21.70 -6.79
C THR A 134 8.02 23.19 -7.04
N SER A 135 6.90 23.61 -7.64
CA SER A 135 6.61 25.04 -7.85
C SER A 135 6.55 25.83 -6.54
N ALA A 136 5.92 25.28 -5.48
CA ALA A 136 5.84 25.94 -4.19
C ALA A 136 7.22 26.14 -3.54
N LEU A 137 8.13 25.17 -3.68
CA LEU A 137 9.49 25.27 -3.14
C LEU A 137 10.37 26.26 -3.93
N HIS A 138 10.11 26.47 -5.22
CA HIS A 138 10.87 27.42 -6.06
C HIS A 138 10.41 28.88 -5.91
N THR A 139 9.22 29.12 -5.35
CA THR A 139 8.64 30.49 -5.26
C THR A 139 9.43 31.40 -4.31
N ASP A 140 10.22 30.84 -3.39
CA ASP A 140 10.98 31.57 -2.36
C ASP A 140 12.50 31.35 -2.49
N ASP A 141 12.96 30.87 -3.65
CA ASP A 141 14.37 30.56 -3.88
C ASP A 141 15.18 31.81 -4.27
N GLN A 142 15.42 32.72 -3.31
CA GLN A 142 16.27 33.90 -3.52
C GLN A 142 17.78 33.63 -3.33
N GLY A 143 18.26 32.40 -3.53
CA GLY A 143 19.68 32.08 -3.34
C GLY A 143 20.12 30.63 -3.59
N GLY A 144 19.30 29.81 -4.25
CA GLY A 144 19.58 28.39 -4.52
C GLY A 144 19.38 27.46 -3.32
N THR A 145 18.74 27.93 -2.24
CA THR A 145 18.48 27.14 -1.03
C THR A 145 17.07 27.40 -0.51
N VAL A 146 16.24 26.36 -0.51
CA VAL A 146 14.89 26.40 0.07
C VAL A 146 14.97 26.67 1.57
N ARG A 147 14.26 27.69 2.03
CA ARG A 147 14.21 28.06 3.45
C ARG A 147 13.44 27.02 4.26
N PHE A 148 13.88 26.76 5.49
CA PHE A 148 13.21 25.85 6.42
C PHE A 148 11.73 26.21 6.67
N ALA A 149 11.42 27.51 6.77
CA ALA A 149 10.04 27.99 6.93
C ALA A 149 9.16 27.60 5.73
N THR A 150 9.71 27.71 4.52
CA THR A 150 9.03 27.38 3.26
C THR A 150 8.79 25.88 3.17
N TRP A 151 9.79 25.06 3.51
CA TRP A 151 9.59 23.61 3.62
C TRP A 151 8.50 23.25 4.63
N ASN A 152 8.54 23.82 5.84
CA ASN A 152 7.57 23.51 6.88
C ASN A 152 6.13 23.82 6.45
N ALA A 153 5.93 24.94 5.75
CA ALA A 153 4.63 25.32 5.20
C ALA A 153 4.10 24.33 4.16
N GLN A 154 4.98 23.57 3.49
CA GLN A 154 4.63 22.58 2.47
C GLN A 154 4.59 21.13 2.97
N THR A 155 4.80 20.88 4.27
CA THR A 155 4.87 19.51 4.82
C THR A 155 3.60 18.68 4.57
N GLU A 156 2.42 19.30 4.58
CA GLU A 156 1.16 18.63 4.24
C GLU A 156 1.10 18.21 2.76
N LEU A 157 1.52 19.11 1.85
CA LEU A 157 1.59 18.81 0.42
C LEU A 157 2.65 17.72 0.14
N ALA A 158 3.79 17.79 0.81
CA ALA A 158 4.83 16.78 0.78
C ALA A 158 4.31 15.40 1.23
N GLN A 159 3.55 15.35 2.33
CA GLN A 159 2.94 14.10 2.78
C GLN A 159 1.94 13.55 1.74
N ARG A 160 1.06 14.40 1.19
CA ARG A 160 0.12 14.00 0.13
C ARG A 160 0.83 13.45 -1.12
N LEU A 161 1.98 14.03 -1.50
CA LEU A 161 2.82 13.52 -2.58
C LEU A 161 3.38 12.12 -2.27
N ALA A 162 3.96 11.94 -1.08
CA ALA A 162 4.49 10.64 -0.66
C ALA A 162 3.40 9.56 -0.60
N GLU A 163 2.21 9.90 -0.11
CA GLU A 163 1.05 8.99 -0.10
C GLU A 163 0.55 8.66 -1.51
N ALA A 164 0.57 9.62 -2.44
CA ALA A 164 0.24 9.38 -3.84
C ALA A 164 1.26 8.44 -4.50
N HIS A 165 2.55 8.65 -4.23
CA HIS A 165 3.63 7.77 -4.67
C HIS A 165 3.44 6.34 -4.16
N ALA A 166 3.24 6.15 -2.85
CA ALA A 166 2.99 4.86 -2.24
C ALA A 166 1.73 4.17 -2.82
N THR A 167 0.67 4.95 -3.07
CA THR A 167 -0.57 4.45 -3.68
C THR A 167 -0.31 3.95 -5.10
N ARG A 168 0.41 4.71 -5.93
CA ARG A 168 0.77 4.29 -7.29
C ARG A 168 1.62 3.02 -7.27
N THR A 169 2.72 3.02 -6.52
CA THR A 169 3.67 1.88 -6.53
C THR A 169 3.01 0.61 -6.03
N THR A 170 2.13 0.70 -5.02
CA THR A 170 1.32 -0.42 -4.54
C THR A 170 0.37 -0.93 -5.62
N ALA A 171 -0.37 -0.03 -6.29
CA ALA A 171 -1.30 -0.41 -7.35
C ALA A 171 -0.56 -1.05 -8.55
N GLU A 172 0.62 -0.54 -8.92
CA GLU A 172 1.45 -1.13 -9.96
C GLU A 172 1.98 -2.51 -9.55
N ALA A 173 2.45 -2.67 -8.31
CA ALA A 173 2.88 -3.97 -7.79
C ALA A 173 1.75 -5.01 -7.79
N LEU A 174 0.55 -4.63 -7.34
CA LEU A 174 -0.63 -5.51 -7.40
C LEU A 174 -1.02 -5.84 -8.85
N ARG A 175 -0.94 -4.86 -9.75
CA ARG A 175 -1.24 -5.05 -11.17
C ARG A 175 -0.31 -6.07 -11.80
N ASP A 176 0.99 -5.92 -11.55
CA ASP A 176 2.02 -6.80 -12.08
C ASP A 176 1.83 -8.21 -11.49
N ALA A 177 1.53 -8.32 -10.18
CA ALA A 177 1.29 -9.60 -9.51
C ALA A 177 0.13 -10.40 -10.13
N TRP A 178 -1.04 -9.80 -10.38
CA TRP A 178 -2.16 -10.57 -10.97
C TRP A 178 -1.97 -10.86 -12.46
N ARG A 179 -1.13 -10.07 -13.16
CA ARG A 179 -0.80 -10.28 -14.57
C ARG A 179 0.35 -11.27 -14.79
N ALA A 180 1.00 -11.71 -13.73
CA ALA A 180 2.15 -12.58 -13.86
C ALA A 180 1.76 -13.93 -14.52
N PRO A 181 2.60 -14.45 -15.44
CA PRO A 181 2.27 -15.62 -16.25
C PRO A 181 2.05 -16.89 -15.41
N GLU A 182 2.79 -17.04 -14.31
CA GLU A 182 2.77 -18.18 -13.39
C GLU A 182 1.48 -18.29 -12.56
N VAL A 183 0.65 -17.25 -12.51
CA VAL A 183 -0.57 -17.24 -11.71
C VAL A 183 -1.65 -18.12 -12.36
N PRO A 184 -2.19 -19.13 -11.65
CA PRO A 184 -3.29 -19.96 -12.16
C PRO A 184 -4.54 -19.14 -12.49
N ALA A 185 -5.33 -19.57 -13.47
CA ALA A 185 -6.50 -18.82 -13.95
C ALA A 185 -7.53 -18.51 -12.85
N THR A 186 -7.72 -19.44 -11.90
CA THR A 186 -8.63 -19.28 -10.75
C THR A 186 -8.14 -18.19 -9.79
N ALA A 187 -6.86 -18.22 -9.40
CA ALA A 187 -6.23 -17.20 -8.57
C ALA A 187 -6.19 -15.82 -9.27
N ARG A 188 -5.93 -15.80 -10.58
CA ARG A 188 -5.87 -14.57 -11.39
C ARG A 188 -7.17 -13.76 -11.32
N ALA A 189 -8.32 -14.41 -11.37
CA ALA A 189 -9.61 -13.73 -11.26
C ALA A 189 -9.80 -13.07 -9.88
N LEU A 190 -9.41 -13.75 -8.81
CA LEU A 190 -9.46 -13.25 -7.43
C LEU A 190 -8.50 -12.07 -7.22
N LEU A 191 -7.24 -12.21 -7.62
CA LEU A 191 -6.23 -11.16 -7.51
C LEU A 191 -6.62 -9.91 -8.32
N ARG A 192 -7.25 -10.09 -9.49
CA ARG A 192 -7.78 -8.98 -10.29
C ARG A 192 -8.91 -8.23 -9.56
N ASP A 193 -9.83 -8.94 -8.92
CA ASP A 193 -10.91 -8.30 -8.16
C ASP A 193 -10.36 -7.60 -6.89
N LEU A 194 -9.38 -8.19 -6.20
CA LEU A 194 -8.69 -7.53 -5.08
C LEU A 194 -7.90 -6.28 -5.52
N TYR A 195 -7.22 -6.33 -6.66
CA TYR A 195 -6.58 -5.16 -7.27
C TYR A 195 -7.59 -4.04 -7.54
N ARG A 196 -8.75 -4.36 -8.11
CA ARG A 196 -9.81 -3.39 -8.37
C ARG A 196 -10.38 -2.81 -7.08
N LEU A 197 -10.62 -3.64 -6.08
CA LEU A 197 -11.10 -3.21 -4.76
C LEU A 197 -10.11 -2.24 -4.13
N HIS A 198 -8.83 -2.60 -4.11
CA HIS A 198 -7.76 -1.72 -3.62
C HIS A 198 -7.78 -0.38 -4.35
N CYS A 199 -7.81 -0.37 -5.69
CA CYS A 199 -7.81 0.89 -6.44
C CYS A 199 -9.04 1.77 -6.14
N LEU A 200 -10.23 1.17 -5.98
CA LEU A 200 -11.44 1.90 -5.61
C LEU A 200 -11.34 2.48 -4.19
N GLU A 201 -10.91 1.68 -3.21
CA GLU A 201 -10.72 2.13 -1.82
C GLU A 201 -9.66 3.23 -1.70
N ARG A 202 -8.64 3.23 -2.55
CA ARG A 202 -7.63 4.31 -2.62
C ARG A 202 -8.13 5.54 -3.37
N THR A 203 -9.11 5.39 -4.26
CA THR A 203 -9.67 6.50 -5.04
C THR A 203 -10.76 7.25 -4.26
N ALA A 204 -11.62 6.53 -3.55
CA ALA A 204 -12.81 7.09 -2.91
C ALA A 204 -12.53 8.26 -1.93
N PRO A 205 -11.51 8.21 -1.04
CA PRO A 205 -11.18 9.32 -0.14
C PRO A 205 -10.76 10.60 -0.86
N HIS A 206 -10.39 10.52 -2.14
CA HIS A 206 -9.91 11.64 -2.95
C HIS A 206 -10.80 11.90 -4.16
N ALA A 207 -12.03 11.40 -4.16
CA ALA A 207 -12.94 11.52 -5.30
C ALA A 207 -13.19 12.97 -5.72
N GLY A 208 -13.31 13.88 -4.75
CA GLY A 208 -13.44 15.32 -5.02
C GLY A 208 -12.21 15.93 -5.71
N TRP A 209 -11.01 15.51 -5.32
CA TRP A 209 -9.77 15.95 -5.99
C TRP A 209 -9.71 15.43 -7.43
N TYR A 210 -10.05 14.16 -7.66
CA TYR A 210 -10.09 13.58 -9.00
C TYR A 210 -11.15 14.23 -9.89
N LEU A 211 -12.31 14.55 -9.33
CA LEU A 211 -13.38 15.28 -10.02
C LEU A 211 -12.94 16.68 -10.43
N ALA A 212 -12.33 17.44 -9.50
CA ALA A 212 -11.86 18.80 -9.75
C ALA A 212 -10.79 18.87 -10.87
N HIS A 213 -9.99 17.82 -11.03
CA HIS A 213 -8.98 17.71 -12.09
C HIS A 213 -9.51 17.06 -13.39
N GLY A 214 -10.82 16.81 -13.50
CA GLY A 214 -11.43 16.18 -14.68
C GLY A 214 -11.01 14.73 -14.92
N LEU A 215 -10.46 14.05 -13.91
CA LEU A 215 -9.97 12.68 -13.99
C LEU A 215 -11.07 11.64 -13.70
N LEU A 216 -12.12 12.06 -12.99
CA LEU A 216 -13.36 11.30 -12.82
C LEU A 216 -14.54 12.19 -13.18
N LEU A 217 -15.54 11.59 -13.83
CA LEU A 217 -16.82 12.22 -14.10
C LEU A 217 -17.74 12.15 -12.86
N PRO A 218 -18.71 13.06 -12.69
CA PRO A 218 -19.64 13.04 -11.56
C PRO A 218 -20.30 11.67 -11.34
N GLN A 219 -20.80 11.05 -12.42
CA GLN A 219 -21.42 9.73 -12.37
C GLN A 219 -20.45 8.62 -11.95
N GLN A 220 -19.15 8.75 -12.26
CA GLN A 220 -18.15 7.78 -11.81
C GLN A 220 -17.89 7.90 -10.32
N VAL A 221 -17.87 9.14 -9.79
CA VAL A 221 -17.74 9.42 -8.35
C VAL A 221 -18.95 8.87 -7.60
N LEU A 222 -20.16 9.17 -8.05
CA LEU A 222 -21.40 8.68 -7.45
C LEU A 222 -21.51 7.15 -7.48
N ALA A 223 -20.93 6.49 -8.49
CA ALA A 223 -20.92 5.03 -8.60
C ALA A 223 -19.84 4.34 -7.74
N LEU A 224 -18.90 5.07 -7.12
CA LEU A 224 -17.80 4.45 -6.35
C LEU A 224 -18.30 3.50 -5.24
N PRO A 225 -19.27 3.89 -4.38
CA PRO A 225 -19.74 3.02 -3.31
C PRO A 225 -20.32 1.70 -3.83
N GLU A 226 -21.15 1.76 -4.88
CA GLU A 226 -21.76 0.54 -5.42
C GLU A 226 -20.72 -0.34 -6.12
N ARG A 227 -19.75 0.23 -6.84
CA ARG A 227 -18.66 -0.55 -7.44
C ARG A 227 -17.81 -1.28 -6.40
N ILE A 228 -17.60 -0.67 -5.22
CA ILE A 228 -16.94 -1.32 -4.09
C ILE A 228 -17.81 -2.48 -3.59
N ASN A 229 -19.10 -2.24 -3.34
CA ASN A 229 -20.05 -3.26 -2.87
C ASN A 229 -20.16 -4.45 -3.83
N GLU A 230 -20.23 -4.21 -5.13
CA GLU A 230 -20.25 -5.25 -6.16
C GLU A 230 -19.02 -6.16 -6.09
N ILE A 231 -17.82 -5.59 -5.91
CA ILE A 231 -16.61 -6.40 -5.76
C ILE A 231 -16.65 -7.20 -4.46
N CYS A 232 -17.05 -6.57 -3.34
CA CYS A 232 -17.22 -7.27 -2.07
C CYS A 232 -18.18 -8.46 -2.21
N ARG A 233 -19.34 -8.27 -2.86
CA ARG A 233 -20.31 -9.35 -3.13
C ARG A 233 -19.71 -10.50 -3.95
N ARG A 234 -18.80 -10.22 -4.89
CA ARG A 234 -18.09 -11.26 -5.67
C ARG A 234 -17.01 -11.99 -4.87
N LEU A 235 -16.39 -11.30 -3.91
CA LEU A 235 -15.29 -11.85 -3.11
C LEU A 235 -15.76 -12.68 -1.91
N VAL A 236 -16.89 -12.30 -1.28
CA VAL A 236 -17.41 -12.97 -0.07
C VAL A 236 -17.55 -14.49 -0.22
N PRO A 237 -18.15 -15.04 -1.29
CA PRO A 237 -18.29 -16.49 -1.45
C PRO A 237 -16.95 -17.24 -1.62
N ARG A 238 -15.84 -16.50 -1.79
CA ARG A 238 -14.49 -17.04 -2.05
C ARG A 238 -13.52 -16.69 -0.92
N ALA A 239 -14.03 -16.29 0.25
CA ALA A 239 -13.21 -15.81 1.36
C ALA A 239 -12.14 -16.82 1.82
N GLU A 240 -12.45 -18.12 1.85
CA GLU A 240 -11.49 -19.16 2.21
C GLU A 240 -10.31 -19.22 1.21
N ALA A 241 -10.61 -19.27 -0.09
CA ALA A 241 -9.60 -19.22 -1.15
C ALA A 241 -8.74 -17.94 -1.07
N LEU A 242 -9.29 -16.81 -0.60
CA LEU A 242 -8.51 -15.59 -0.37
C LEU A 242 -7.50 -15.73 0.78
N THR A 243 -7.84 -16.48 1.83
CA THR A 243 -6.91 -16.74 2.94
C THR A 243 -5.79 -17.69 2.53
N GLU A 244 -6.09 -18.68 1.68
CA GLU A 244 -5.09 -19.59 1.12
C GLU A 244 -4.05 -18.85 0.26
N LEU A 245 -4.46 -17.81 -0.49
CA LEU A 245 -3.54 -16.97 -1.27
C LEU A 245 -2.50 -16.22 -0.43
N LEU A 246 -2.71 -16.08 0.89
CA LEU A 246 -1.72 -15.44 1.76
C LEU A 246 -0.56 -16.40 2.11
N GLU A 247 -0.73 -17.70 1.90
CA GLU A 247 0.28 -18.74 2.15
C GLU A 247 0.90 -18.61 3.55
N ILE A 248 0.09 -18.35 4.57
CA ILE A 248 0.55 -18.18 5.94
C ILE A 248 0.92 -19.56 6.51
N PRO A 249 2.16 -19.76 6.99
CA PRO A 249 2.57 -21.00 7.65
C PRO A 249 1.67 -21.34 8.84
N ASP A 250 1.32 -22.62 9.01
CA ASP A 250 0.45 -23.09 10.09
C ASP A 250 1.02 -22.76 11.49
N GLU A 251 2.35 -22.67 11.62
CA GLU A 251 3.04 -22.30 12.86
C GLU A 251 2.78 -20.85 13.29
N LEU A 252 2.42 -19.98 12.34
CA LEU A 252 2.06 -18.59 12.60
C LEU A 252 0.56 -18.40 12.84
N LEU A 253 -0.27 -19.41 12.52
CA LEU A 253 -1.72 -19.39 12.73
C LEU A 253 -2.13 -19.83 14.15
N ARG A 254 -1.23 -19.70 15.14
CA ARG A 254 -1.49 -20.03 16.56
C ARG A 254 -2.52 -19.07 17.20
N SER A 255 -3.76 -19.18 16.76
CA SER A 255 -4.95 -19.06 17.59
C SER A 255 -5.45 -20.49 17.77
N GLU A 256 -5.58 -21.00 18.99
CA GLU A 256 -5.92 -22.40 19.31
C GLU A 256 -7.34 -22.83 18.85
N HIS A 257 -8.01 -22.03 18.03
CA HIS A 257 -9.41 -22.16 17.66
C HIS A 257 -9.70 -22.14 16.16
N ARG A 258 -8.83 -22.71 15.31
CA ARG A 258 -9.37 -23.37 14.11
C ARG A 258 -10.04 -24.66 14.58
N CYS A 259 -11.33 -24.54 14.88
CA CYS A 259 -12.20 -25.61 15.35
C CYS A 259 -11.88 -26.92 14.61
N ARG A 260 -11.60 -27.97 15.40
CA ARG A 260 -11.43 -29.35 14.95
C ARG A 260 -12.66 -29.80 14.16
N THR A 261 -12.68 -29.56 12.86
CA THR A 261 -13.59 -30.24 11.91
C THR A 261 -12.84 -30.66 10.66
N ARG A 262 -11.64 -31.23 10.82
CA ARG A 262 -11.21 -32.29 9.89
C ARG A 262 -11.71 -33.61 10.46
N HIS A 263 -12.86 -34.02 9.95
CA HIS A 263 -13.44 -35.33 10.20
C HIS A 263 -12.37 -36.40 9.87
N ARG A 264 -11.78 -37.04 10.88
CA ARG A 264 -11.14 -38.34 10.69
C ARG A 264 -12.28 -39.34 10.49
N PRO A 265 -12.36 -40.09 9.38
CA PRO A 265 -13.22 -41.25 9.35
C PRO A 265 -12.65 -42.26 10.35
N ASN A 266 -13.40 -42.56 11.40
CA ASN A 266 -13.15 -43.72 12.25
C ASN A 266 -13.36 -44.97 11.38
N GLY A 267 -12.26 -45.57 10.91
CA GLY A 267 -12.25 -46.97 10.51
C GLY A 267 -12.02 -47.82 11.75
N MET A 268 -13.09 -48.34 12.34
CA MET A 268 -13.07 -49.61 13.07
C MET A 268 -13.22 -50.73 12.04
N GLY A 269 -12.40 -51.77 12.16
CA GLY A 269 -12.39 -52.96 11.32
C GLY A 269 -11.00 -53.58 11.29
#